data_AF-A0A8T1S7Z4-F1
#
_entry.id   AF-A0A8T1S7Z4-F1
#
_cell.length_a   1.000
_cell.length_b   1.000
_cell.length_c   1.000
_cell.angle_alpha   90.00
_cell.angle_beta   90.00
_cell.angle_gamma   90.00
#
_symmetry.space_group_name_H-M   'P 1'
#
loop_
_entity.id
_entity.type
_entity.pdbx_description
1 polymer ?
#
loop_
_entity_poly.entity_id
_entity_poly.type
_entity_poly.pdbx_seq_one_letter_code
_entity_poly.pdbx_strand_id
1 'polypeptide(L)'
;MLVMAWPPWISTGAWHWLGTQKTHLRSICFNYQQYLILKRHFLSFLNNATGITIFILCCISAYLPRIEAERRWEAVIADLHVIKGTYDSTDASLYTANTDKPDECEIQVMECFFLELNVIFHECEIRKGCKIKQYVRNVLENVKANLPKNTSLPNSPNRNKITCKQCEEYEEGNFNHFIDTFEQFAKHKLKFLPRIPK
;
A
#
# COMPACT_ATOMS: atom_id res chain seq x y z
N MET A 1 -28.52 -16.65 -76.17
CA MET A 1 -27.51 -17.26 -75.29
C MET A 1 -27.07 -16.20 -74.29
N LEU A 2 -27.61 -16.22 -73.07
CA LEU A 2 -27.20 -15.35 -71.97
C LEU A 2 -26.36 -16.21 -71.02
N VAL A 3 -25.05 -16.02 -71.05
CA VAL A 3 -24.11 -16.64 -70.11
C VAL A 3 -24.31 -15.96 -68.76
N MET A 4 -24.84 -16.68 -67.78
CA MET A 4 -24.86 -16.22 -66.40
C MET A 4 -23.44 -16.28 -65.84
N ALA A 5 -22.83 -15.12 -65.64
CA ALA A 5 -21.63 -14.98 -64.84
C ALA A 5 -21.99 -15.23 -63.36
N TRP A 6 -21.42 -16.26 -62.75
CA TRP A 6 -21.38 -16.39 -61.30
C TRP A 6 -20.38 -15.37 -60.73
N PRO A 7 -20.71 -14.60 -59.70
CA PRO A 7 -19.74 -13.76 -59.02
C PRO A 7 -18.89 -14.61 -58.05
N PRO A 8 -17.55 -14.51 -58.07
CA PRO A 8 -16.72 -15.18 -57.08
C PRO A 8 -16.71 -14.35 -55.79
N TRP A 9 -17.55 -14.71 -54.82
CA TRP A 9 -17.46 -14.17 -53.46
C TRP A 9 -16.90 -15.22 -52.51
N ILE A 10 -15.58 -15.35 -52.47
CA ILE A 10 -14.89 -15.95 -51.32
C ILE A 10 -14.60 -14.79 -50.37
N SER A 11 -15.51 -14.55 -49.43
CA SER A 11 -15.34 -13.54 -48.38
C SER A 11 -14.34 -14.03 -47.34
N THR A 12 -13.10 -13.59 -47.48
CA THR A 12 -12.03 -13.70 -46.46
C THR A 12 -12.44 -13.14 -45.09
N GLY A 13 -13.39 -12.19 -45.05
CA GLY A 13 -13.93 -11.63 -43.81
C GLY A 13 -14.80 -12.60 -43.00
N ALA A 14 -15.57 -13.48 -43.65
CA ALA A 14 -16.42 -14.46 -42.97
C ALA A 14 -15.60 -15.56 -42.26
N TRP A 15 -14.50 -15.99 -42.88
CA TRP A 15 -13.58 -16.97 -42.30
C TRP A 15 -12.80 -16.42 -41.10
N HIS A 16 -12.45 -15.12 -41.12
CA HIS A 16 -11.81 -14.46 -39.98
C HIS A 16 -12.76 -14.30 -38.78
N TRP A 17 -14.03 -13.96 -39.02
CA TRP A 17 -15.08 -13.86 -37.99
C TRP A 17 -15.43 -15.23 -37.37
N LEU A 18 -15.59 -16.28 -38.18
CA LEU A 18 -15.79 -17.65 -37.70
C LEU A 18 -14.58 -18.19 -36.92
N GLY A 19 -13.36 -17.85 -37.35
CA GLY A 19 -12.11 -18.22 -36.67
C GLY A 19 -11.98 -17.58 -35.28
N THR A 20 -12.27 -16.29 -35.17
CA THR A 20 -12.25 -15.53 -33.90
C THR A 20 -13.34 -15.95 -32.92
N GLN A 21 -14.54 -16.28 -33.42
CA GLN A 21 -15.63 -16.79 -32.56
C GLN A 21 -15.31 -18.20 -32.01
N LYS A 22 -14.66 -19.06 -32.80
CA LYS A 22 -14.24 -20.41 -32.41
C LYS A 22 -13.10 -20.39 -31.38
N THR A 23 -12.15 -19.47 -31.48
CA THR A 23 -11.09 -19.29 -30.48
C THR A 23 -11.64 -18.74 -29.15
N HIS A 24 -12.60 -17.82 -29.21
CA HIS A 24 -13.28 -17.30 -28.02
C HIS A 24 -14.07 -18.39 -27.27
N LEU A 25 -14.85 -19.21 -27.98
CA LEU A 25 -15.59 -20.34 -27.37
C LEU A 25 -14.65 -21.41 -26.79
N ARG A 26 -13.51 -21.67 -27.44
CA ARG A 26 -12.47 -22.57 -26.91
C ARG A 26 -11.82 -22.01 -25.64
N SER A 27 -11.56 -20.71 -25.59
CA SER A 27 -11.06 -20.02 -24.39
C SER A 27 -12.06 -20.10 -23.23
N ILE A 28 -13.35 -19.84 -23.48
CA ILE A 28 -14.41 -19.97 -22.48
C ILE A 28 -14.50 -21.40 -21.95
N CYS A 29 -14.53 -22.38 -22.85
CA CYS A 29 -14.63 -23.79 -22.47
C CYS A 29 -13.40 -24.24 -21.66
N PHE A 30 -12.20 -23.82 -22.05
CA PHE A 30 -10.97 -24.06 -21.32
C PHE A 30 -10.99 -23.42 -19.92
N ASN A 31 -11.39 -22.16 -19.82
CA ASN A 31 -11.51 -21.45 -18.54
C ASN A 31 -12.53 -22.13 -17.60
N TYR A 32 -13.64 -22.62 -18.15
CA TYR A 32 -14.66 -23.34 -17.39
C TYR A 32 -14.15 -24.71 -16.90
N GLN A 33 -13.43 -25.45 -17.74
CA GLN A 33 -12.79 -26.71 -17.33
C GLN A 33 -11.75 -26.46 -16.22
N GLN A 34 -10.92 -25.43 -16.35
CA GLN A 34 -9.96 -25.04 -15.31
C GLN A 34 -10.64 -24.66 -13.99
N TYR A 35 -11.75 -23.91 -14.05
CA TYR A 35 -12.54 -23.58 -12.86
C TYR A 35 -13.08 -24.83 -12.16
N LEU A 36 -13.65 -25.78 -12.90
CA LEU A 36 -14.19 -27.02 -12.33
C LEU A 36 -13.09 -27.88 -11.69
N ILE A 37 -11.95 -28.00 -12.36
CA ILE A 37 -10.76 -28.71 -11.86
C ILE A 37 -10.27 -28.05 -10.57
N LEU A 38 -10.08 -26.72 -10.57
CA LEU A 38 -9.64 -25.96 -9.41
C LEU A 38 -10.61 -26.11 -8.23
N LYS A 39 -11.92 -26.02 -8.49
CA LYS A 39 -12.97 -26.20 -7.48
C LYS A 39 -12.92 -27.60 -6.86
N ARG A 40 -12.74 -28.64 -7.67
CA ARG A 40 -12.63 -30.03 -7.18
C ARG A 40 -11.38 -30.22 -6.32
N HIS A 41 -10.22 -29.73 -6.78
CA HIS A 41 -8.98 -29.82 -6.02
C HIS A 41 -9.06 -29.04 -4.71
N PHE A 42 -9.66 -27.84 -4.72
CA PHE A 42 -9.86 -27.04 -3.53
C PHE A 42 -10.78 -27.73 -2.52
N LEU A 43 -11.91 -28.30 -2.97
CA LEU A 43 -12.80 -29.08 -2.09
C LEU A 43 -12.10 -30.33 -1.54
N SER A 44 -11.35 -31.05 -2.36
CA SER A 44 -10.56 -32.20 -1.92
C SER A 44 -9.49 -31.81 -0.89
N PHE A 45 -8.88 -30.64 -1.08
CA PHE A 45 -7.89 -30.08 -0.16
C PHE A 45 -8.54 -29.72 1.18
N LEU A 46 -9.69 -29.03 1.15
CA LEU A 46 -10.45 -28.68 2.36
C LEU A 46 -11.16 -29.85 3.03
N ASN A 47 -11.23 -31.04 2.41
CA ASN A 47 -11.81 -32.24 3.01
C ASN A 47 -10.78 -33.07 3.82
N ASN A 48 -9.52 -32.60 3.90
CA ASN A 48 -8.46 -33.24 4.69
C ASN A 48 -8.08 -32.31 5.85
N ALA A 49 -7.93 -32.86 7.06
CA ALA A 49 -7.48 -32.13 8.25
C ALA A 49 -6.18 -31.33 8.02
N THR A 50 -5.22 -31.89 7.27
CA THR A 50 -3.98 -31.21 6.91
C THR A 50 -4.24 -30.03 5.96
N GLY A 51 -5.13 -30.20 4.98
CA GLY A 51 -5.47 -29.12 4.04
C GLY A 51 -6.26 -27.99 4.69
N ILE A 52 -7.18 -28.30 5.61
CA ILE A 52 -7.85 -27.31 6.47
C ILE A 52 -6.82 -26.54 7.30
N THR A 53 -5.89 -27.24 7.94
CA THR A 53 -4.84 -26.60 8.76
C THR A 53 -3.98 -25.65 7.93
N ILE A 54 -3.51 -26.08 6.76
CA ILE A 54 -2.73 -25.24 5.85
C ILE A 54 -3.55 -24.03 5.40
N PHE A 55 -4.83 -24.23 5.03
CA PHE A 55 -5.70 -23.13 4.64
C PHE A 55 -5.84 -22.07 5.74
N ILE A 56 -6.10 -22.51 6.99
CA ILE A 56 -6.19 -21.61 8.15
C ILE A 56 -4.87 -20.86 8.36
N LEU A 57 -3.73 -21.55 8.29
CA LEU A 57 -2.41 -20.93 8.43
C LEU A 57 -2.14 -19.90 7.33
N CYS A 58 -2.54 -20.17 6.08
CA CYS A 58 -2.44 -19.23 4.97
C CYS A 58 -3.34 -18.00 5.18
N CYS A 59 -4.55 -18.19 5.70
CA CYS A 59 -5.42 -17.07 6.07
C CYS A 59 -4.76 -16.22 7.16
N ILE A 60 -4.29 -16.84 8.25
CA ILE A 60 -3.62 -16.13 9.35
C ILE A 60 -2.40 -15.38 8.84
N SER A 61 -1.53 -16.01 8.03
CA SER A 61 -0.32 -15.37 7.52
C SER A 61 -0.61 -14.23 6.54
N ALA A 62 -1.71 -14.28 5.79
CA ALA A 62 -2.15 -13.18 4.94
C ALA A 62 -2.69 -11.98 5.74
N TYR A 63 -3.35 -12.23 6.88
CA TYR A 63 -3.91 -11.17 7.73
C TYR A 63 -2.94 -10.62 8.77
N LEU A 64 -1.97 -11.41 9.23
CA LEU A 64 -1.05 -11.04 10.31
C LEU A 64 -0.27 -9.76 10.02
N PRO A 65 0.36 -9.55 8.83
CA PRO A 65 1.06 -8.31 8.52
C PRO A 65 0.17 -7.07 8.63
N ARG A 66 -1.13 -7.24 8.32
CA ARG A 66 -2.11 -6.16 8.37
C ARG A 66 -2.48 -5.80 9.81
N ILE A 67 -2.74 -6.80 10.65
CA ILE A 67 -3.02 -6.60 12.08
C ILE A 67 -1.84 -5.90 12.75
N GLU A 68 -0.63 -6.32 12.41
CA GLU A 68 0.59 -5.66 12.90
C GLU A 68 0.70 -4.21 12.44
N ALA A 69 0.40 -3.92 11.17
CA ALA A 69 0.40 -2.54 10.66
C ALA A 69 -0.65 -1.66 11.37
N GLU A 70 -1.87 -2.17 11.56
CA GLU A 70 -2.96 -1.48 12.29
C GLU A 70 -2.51 -1.11 13.70
N ARG A 71 -2.01 -2.09 14.46
CA ARG A 71 -1.50 -1.89 15.82
C ARG A 71 -0.34 -0.89 15.88
N ARG A 72 0.55 -0.90 14.89
CA ARG A 72 1.67 0.06 14.82
C ARG A 72 1.18 1.49 14.60
N TRP A 73 0.22 1.70 13.70
CA TRP A 73 -0.34 3.04 13.47
C TRP A 73 -1.16 3.55 14.66
N GLU A 74 -1.88 2.68 15.36
CA GLU A 74 -2.52 3.04 16.64
C GLU A 74 -1.48 3.49 17.69
N ALA A 75 -0.37 2.76 17.81
CA ALA A 75 0.73 3.14 18.71
C ALA A 75 1.37 4.47 18.32
N VAL A 76 1.62 4.69 17.02
CA VAL A 76 2.13 5.98 16.49
C VAL A 76 1.21 7.14 16.89
N ILE A 77 -0.10 6.99 16.68
CA ILE A 77 -1.07 8.05 17.02
C ILE A 77 -1.08 8.32 18.52
N ALA A 78 -1.05 7.27 19.35
CA ALA A 78 -1.05 7.41 20.80
C ALA A 78 0.21 8.15 21.30
N ASP A 79 1.39 7.77 20.78
CA ASP A 79 2.64 8.42 21.16
C ASP A 79 2.71 9.87 20.65
N LEU A 80 2.27 10.16 19.41
CA LEU A 80 2.18 11.52 18.87
C LEU A 80 1.25 12.40 19.70
N HIS A 81 0.13 11.86 20.19
CA HIS A 81 -0.78 12.58 21.07
C HIS A 81 -0.12 12.99 22.40
N VAL A 82 0.68 12.10 22.99
CA VAL A 82 1.45 12.41 24.21
C VAL A 82 2.54 13.43 23.93
N ILE A 83 3.24 13.31 22.80
CA ILE A 83 4.27 14.27 22.36
C ILE A 83 3.66 15.66 22.23
N LYS A 84 2.52 15.78 21.56
CA LYS A 84 1.77 17.04 21.40
C LYS A 84 1.35 17.66 22.74
N GLY A 85 0.87 16.84 23.68
CA GLY A 85 0.42 17.31 24.99
C GLY A 85 1.55 17.65 25.96
N THR A 86 2.78 17.21 25.66
CA THR A 86 3.95 17.56 26.45
C THR A 86 4.49 18.89 25.94
N TYR A 87 4.46 19.92 26.79
CA TYR A 87 5.18 21.17 26.53
C TYR A 87 6.68 20.90 26.62
N ASP A 88 7.20 20.35 25.53
CA ASP A 88 8.61 20.20 25.28
C ASP A 88 8.94 21.00 24.02
N SER A 89 9.27 22.28 24.20
CA SER A 89 9.51 23.19 23.09
C SER A 89 10.88 22.93 22.49
N THR A 90 10.92 22.07 21.47
CA THR A 90 11.98 22.10 20.46
C THR A 90 11.78 23.36 19.62
N ASP A 91 12.85 24.10 19.37
CA ASP A 91 12.89 25.30 18.50
C ASP A 91 13.23 24.96 17.04
N ALA A 92 13.36 23.67 16.71
CA ALA A 92 13.51 23.19 15.35
C ALA A 92 12.36 23.65 14.45
N SER A 93 12.75 24.06 13.25
CA SER A 93 11.88 24.20 12.10
C SER A 93 12.01 22.92 11.27
N LEU A 94 10.90 22.25 11.02
CA LEU A 94 10.85 20.89 10.48
C LEU A 94 10.08 20.87 9.18
N TYR A 95 10.61 20.19 8.16
CA TYR A 95 9.93 20.06 6.87
C TYR A 95 8.63 19.28 7.04
N THR A 96 7.50 19.98 6.88
CA THR A 96 6.18 19.42 7.17
C THR A 96 5.45 19.10 5.87
N ALA A 97 5.41 17.81 5.54
CA ALA A 97 4.74 17.34 4.33
C ALA A 97 3.23 17.59 4.40
N ASN A 98 2.71 18.35 3.42
CA ASN A 98 1.28 18.56 3.30
C ASN A 98 0.56 17.26 2.88
N THR A 99 -0.56 16.96 3.54
CA THR A 99 -1.35 15.74 3.36
C THR A 99 -2.42 15.84 2.26
N ASP A 100 -2.43 16.89 1.44
CA ASP A 100 -3.43 17.13 0.39
C ASP A 100 -3.52 16.03 -0.69
N LYS A 101 -2.47 15.22 -0.88
CA LYS A 101 -2.43 14.08 -1.82
C LYS A 101 -1.63 12.90 -1.26
N PRO A 102 -2.13 12.24 -0.20
CA PRO A 102 -1.35 11.24 0.52
C PRO A 102 -1.14 9.95 -0.30
N ASP A 103 -2.00 9.66 -1.27
CA ASP A 103 -2.00 8.36 -1.98
C ASP A 103 -0.92 8.25 -3.08
N GLU A 104 -0.51 9.36 -3.70
CA GLU A 104 0.43 9.35 -4.83
C GLU A 104 1.90 9.34 -4.38
N CYS A 105 2.19 9.90 -3.21
CA CYS A 105 3.56 10.09 -2.68
C CYS A 105 3.72 9.57 -1.24
N GLU A 106 2.87 8.64 -0.82
CA GLU A 106 2.75 8.18 0.56
C GLU A 106 4.06 7.71 1.19
N ILE A 107 4.85 6.95 0.44
CA ILE A 107 6.15 6.42 0.90
C ILE A 107 7.10 7.58 1.15
N GLN A 108 7.20 8.53 0.21
CA GLN A 108 8.07 9.70 0.33
C GLN A 108 7.64 10.58 1.51
N VAL A 109 6.33 10.80 1.69
CA VAL A 109 5.78 11.57 2.82
C VAL A 109 6.14 10.90 4.15
N MET A 110 5.99 9.57 4.24
CA MET A 110 6.35 8.81 5.44
C MET A 110 7.85 8.85 5.73
N GLU A 111 8.70 8.79 4.69
CA GLU A 111 10.15 8.95 4.81
C GLU A 111 10.51 10.35 5.32
N CYS A 112 9.85 11.41 4.83
CA CYS A 112 10.09 12.77 5.33
C CYS A 112 9.71 12.92 6.80
N PHE A 113 8.53 12.45 7.22
CA PHE A 113 8.17 12.44 8.64
C PHE A 113 9.17 11.64 9.49
N PHE A 114 9.69 10.53 8.97
CA PHE A 114 10.71 9.75 9.66
C PHE A 114 12.03 10.51 9.81
N LEU A 115 12.51 11.18 8.75
CA LEU A 115 13.74 11.98 8.79
C LEU A 115 13.63 13.15 9.76
N GLU A 116 12.56 13.94 9.67
CA GLU A 116 12.35 15.10 10.54
C GLU A 116 12.14 14.69 12.01
N LEU A 117 11.50 13.55 12.26
CA LEU A 117 11.38 13.03 13.62
C LEU A 117 12.73 12.58 14.20
N ASN A 118 13.69 12.16 13.38
CA ASN A 118 15.06 11.91 13.85
C ASN A 118 15.77 13.20 14.28
N VAL A 119 15.46 14.35 13.67
CA VAL A 119 15.98 15.66 14.12
C VAL A 119 15.53 15.91 15.57
N ILE A 120 14.23 15.77 15.85
CA ILE A 120 13.67 15.88 17.21
C ILE A 120 14.36 14.88 18.16
N PHE A 121 14.54 13.64 17.72
CA PHE A 121 15.19 12.61 18.53
C PHE A 121 16.61 13.04 18.93
N HIS A 122 17.42 13.49 17.96
CA HIS A 122 18.79 13.94 18.20
C HIS A 122 18.87 15.16 19.12
N GLU A 123 17.98 16.14 18.96
CA GLU A 123 17.89 17.26 19.90
C GLU A 123 17.60 16.80 21.32
N CYS A 124 16.71 15.83 21.48
CA CYS A 124 16.41 15.19 22.76
C CYS A 124 17.57 14.33 23.32
N GLU A 125 18.53 13.90 22.50
CA GLU A 125 19.75 13.26 22.99
C GLU A 125 20.72 14.26 23.61
N ILE A 126 20.83 15.45 23.00
CA ILE A 126 21.72 16.51 23.46
C ILE A 126 21.13 17.21 24.69
N ARG A 127 19.83 17.48 24.68
CA ARG A 127 19.16 18.23 25.72
C ARG A 127 18.78 17.34 26.91
N LYS A 128 19.43 17.57 28.05
CA LYS A 128 19.13 16.83 29.30
C LYS A 128 17.66 17.00 29.70
N GLY A 129 17.01 15.89 30.06
CA GLY A 129 15.64 15.90 30.58
C GLY A 129 14.53 16.04 29.53
N CYS A 130 14.79 15.77 28.24
CA CYS A 130 13.73 15.66 27.24
C CYS A 130 12.69 14.58 27.64
N LYS A 131 11.46 15.02 27.87
CA LYS A 131 10.36 14.17 28.38
C LYS A 131 9.75 13.33 27.28
N ILE A 132 9.86 13.79 26.03
CA ILE A 132 9.28 13.13 24.86
C ILE A 132 10.20 12.06 24.24
N LYS A 133 11.46 11.94 24.67
CA LYS A 133 12.48 11.10 24.01
C LYS A 133 12.03 9.65 23.76
N GLN A 134 11.42 9.02 24.75
CA GLN A 134 10.97 7.63 24.61
C GLN A 134 9.80 7.51 23.64
N TYR A 135 8.86 8.45 23.66
CA TYR A 135 7.72 8.45 22.73
C TYR A 135 8.19 8.69 21.29
N VAL A 136 9.11 9.63 21.08
CA VAL A 136 9.75 9.88 19.77
C VAL A 136 10.44 8.60 19.25
N ARG A 137 11.17 7.89 20.12
CA ARG A 137 11.79 6.61 19.76
C ARG A 137 10.77 5.55 19.34
N ASN A 138 9.69 5.40 20.10
CA ASN A 138 8.63 4.44 19.78
C ASN A 138 8.00 4.74 18.41
N VAL A 139 7.72 6.02 18.12
CA VAL A 139 7.18 6.42 16.82
C VAL A 139 8.17 6.07 15.71
N LEU A 140 9.46 6.38 15.87
CA LEU A 140 10.50 6.02 14.89
C LEU A 140 10.55 4.51 14.63
N GLU A 141 10.52 3.68 15.68
CA GLU A 141 10.54 2.22 15.55
C GLU A 141 9.30 1.68 14.81
N ASN A 142 8.11 2.20 15.13
CA ASN A 142 6.85 1.80 14.49
C ASN A 142 6.75 2.27 13.03
N VAL A 143 7.21 3.49 12.72
CA VAL A 143 7.22 4.03 11.35
C VAL A 143 8.22 3.26 10.49
N LYS A 144 9.44 3.02 11.01
CA LYS A 144 10.47 2.23 10.31
C LYS A 144 9.99 0.82 9.97
N ALA A 145 9.20 0.19 10.83
CA ALA A 145 8.62 -1.12 10.57
C ALA A 145 7.54 -1.12 9.46
N ASN A 146 6.94 0.04 9.18
CA ASN A 146 5.95 0.22 8.11
C ASN A 146 6.57 0.71 6.79
N LEU A 147 7.83 1.16 6.79
CA LEU A 147 8.54 1.52 5.57
C LEU A 147 8.90 0.27 4.74
N PRO A 148 8.83 0.35 3.40
CA PRO A 148 9.26 -0.76 2.53
C PRO A 148 10.73 -1.11 2.76
N LYS A 149 11.04 -2.40 2.96
CA LYS A 149 12.42 -2.87 3.21
C LYS A 149 13.34 -2.79 1.98
N ASN A 150 12.79 -2.60 0.78
CA ASN A 150 13.52 -2.47 -0.47
C ASN A 150 13.26 -1.09 -1.07
N THR A 151 14.13 -0.12 -0.78
CA THR A 151 14.17 1.18 -1.46
C THR A 151 14.87 1.13 -2.82
N SER A 152 15.26 -0.06 -3.31
CA SER A 152 15.55 -0.26 -4.73
C SER A 152 14.24 -0.27 -5.51
N LEU A 153 13.81 0.95 -5.86
CA LEU A 153 12.85 1.34 -6.90
C LEU A 153 12.31 0.15 -7.70
N PRO A 154 11.01 -0.22 -7.59
CA PRO A 154 10.42 -1.06 -8.61
C PRO A 154 10.39 -0.22 -9.89
N ASN A 155 11.25 -0.58 -10.84
CA ASN A 155 11.16 -0.21 -12.24
C ASN A 155 9.79 -0.65 -12.77
N SER A 156 8.76 0.13 -12.46
CA SER A 156 7.45 0.03 -13.07
C SER A 156 7.47 0.85 -14.35
N PRO A 157 7.21 0.25 -15.53
CA PRO A 157 7.27 0.94 -16.82
C PRO A 157 6.22 2.04 -17.00
N ASN A 158 5.36 2.30 -16.00
CA ASN A 158 4.33 3.35 -16.03
C ASN A 158 4.59 4.56 -15.10
N ARG A 159 5.74 4.65 -14.43
CA ARG A 159 6.02 5.71 -13.43
C ARG A 159 6.59 7.04 -13.98
N ASN A 160 6.66 7.23 -15.28
CA ASN A 160 7.26 8.44 -15.88
C ASN A 160 6.42 9.74 -15.72
N LYS A 161 5.52 9.85 -14.72
CA LYS A 161 4.61 11.00 -14.60
C LYS A 161 4.41 11.56 -13.19
N ILE A 162 4.84 10.88 -12.12
CA ILE A 162 4.66 11.37 -10.74
C ILE A 162 6.04 11.64 -10.13
N THR A 163 6.44 12.90 -10.15
CA THR A 163 7.57 13.43 -9.39
C THR A 163 7.06 13.85 -8.01
N CYS A 164 7.35 13.04 -6.99
CA CYS A 164 7.09 13.41 -5.60
C CYS A 164 8.10 14.45 -5.14
N LYS A 165 7.65 15.38 -4.30
CA LYS A 165 8.53 16.38 -3.70
C LYS A 165 9.61 15.72 -2.84
N GLN A 166 10.82 16.27 -2.86
CA GLN A 166 11.82 15.98 -1.84
C GLN A 166 11.40 16.59 -0.50
N CYS A 167 11.99 16.14 0.60
CA CYS A 167 11.58 16.58 1.93
C CYS A 167 11.80 18.09 2.12
N GLU A 168 12.92 18.59 1.63
CA GLU A 168 13.35 19.99 1.69
C GLU A 168 12.50 20.92 0.80
N GLU A 169 11.61 20.37 -0.05
CA GLU A 169 10.67 21.14 -0.86
C GLU A 169 9.30 21.35 -0.18
N TYR A 170 9.11 20.79 1.02
CA TYR A 170 7.95 21.06 1.86
C TYR A 170 8.17 22.31 2.70
N GLU A 171 7.07 22.89 3.18
CA GLU A 171 7.12 24.05 4.06
C GLU A 171 7.69 23.66 5.42
N GLU A 172 8.58 24.50 5.96
CA GLU A 172 9.05 24.36 7.33
C GLU A 172 7.95 24.79 8.32
N GLY A 173 7.64 23.91 9.26
CA GLY A 173 6.70 24.17 10.34
C GLY A 173 7.39 24.15 11.69
N ASN A 174 6.79 24.80 12.67
CA ASN A 174 7.20 24.60 14.07
C ASN A 174 6.85 23.17 14.54
N PHE A 175 7.44 22.77 15.66
CA PHE A 175 7.21 21.47 16.28
C PHE A 175 5.73 21.06 16.39
N ASN A 176 4.85 21.96 16.86
CA ASN A 176 3.43 21.63 17.04
C ASN A 176 2.74 21.39 15.69
N HIS A 177 3.03 22.22 14.69
CA HIS A 177 2.51 22.06 13.34
C HIS A 177 2.97 20.74 12.71
N PHE A 178 4.24 20.39 12.89
CA PHE A 178 4.80 19.12 12.41
C PHE A 178 4.09 17.92 13.06
N ILE A 179 3.98 17.89 14.39
CA ILE A 179 3.34 16.78 15.12
C ILE A 179 1.86 16.65 14.75
N ASP A 180 1.14 17.76 14.61
CA ASP A 180 -0.27 17.77 14.22
C ASP A 180 -0.48 17.19 12.82
N THR A 181 0.37 17.60 11.88
CA THR A 181 0.31 17.11 10.50
C THR A 181 0.68 15.63 10.43
N PHE A 182 1.67 15.19 11.21
CA PHE A 182 2.03 13.78 11.28
C PHE A 182 0.90 12.93 11.91
N GLU A 183 0.24 13.42 12.96
CA GLU A 183 -0.89 12.72 13.57
C GLU A 183 -2.05 12.56 12.57
N GLN A 184 -2.31 13.58 11.74
CA GLN A 184 -3.31 13.51 10.66
C GLN A 184 -2.93 12.48 9.60
N PHE A 185 -1.67 12.46 9.18
CA PHE A 185 -1.15 11.45 8.26
C PHE A 185 -1.30 10.04 8.84
N ALA A 186 -0.91 9.82 10.10
CA ALA A 186 -1.03 8.52 10.77
C ALA A 186 -2.51 8.07 10.88
N LYS A 187 -3.44 8.97 11.19
CA LYS A 187 -4.89 8.70 11.18
C LYS A 187 -5.39 8.34 9.78
N HIS A 188 -4.90 9.01 8.75
CA HIS A 188 -5.18 8.65 7.36
C HIS A 188 -4.71 7.22 7.07
N LYS A 189 -3.46 6.88 7.40
CA LYS A 189 -2.90 5.54 7.24
C LYS A 189 -3.76 4.48 7.92
N LEU A 190 -4.16 4.70 9.17
CA LEU A 190 -5.02 3.78 9.92
C LEU A 190 -6.41 3.61 9.28
N LYS A 191 -7.04 4.70 8.80
CA LYS A 191 -8.38 4.67 8.21
C LYS A 191 -8.43 3.88 6.88
N PHE A 192 -7.38 4.00 6.07
CA PHE A 192 -7.30 3.39 4.75
C PHE A 192 -6.63 2.01 4.72
N LEU A 193 -6.25 1.46 5.88
CA LEU A 193 -6.06 0.03 5.99
C LEU A 193 -7.41 -0.64 5.66
N PRO A 194 -7.48 -1.53 4.64
CA PRO A 194 -8.75 -2.15 4.23
C PRO A 194 -9.42 -2.73 5.46
N ARG A 195 -10.72 -2.59 5.75
CA ARG A 195 -11.34 -3.13 6.99
C ARG A 195 -11.70 -4.61 6.79
N ILE A 196 -11.39 -5.51 7.74
CA ILE A 196 -12.03 -6.84 7.78
C ILE A 196 -13.45 -6.59 8.31
N PRO A 197 -14.50 -7.02 7.61
CA PRO A 197 -15.83 -7.05 8.24
C PRO A 197 -15.74 -7.93 9.49
N LYS A 198 -16.10 -7.36 10.64
CA LYS A 198 -16.18 -8.07 11.92
C LYS A 198 -17.24 -9.16 11.87
#